data_AF-X0YTM6-F1
#
_entry.id   AF-X0YTM6-F1
#
_cell.length_a   1.000
_cell.length_b   1.000
_cell.length_c   1.000
_cell.angle_alpha   90.00
_cell.angle_beta   90.00
_cell.angle_gamma   90.00
#
_symmetry.space_group_name_H-M   'P 1'
#
loop_
_entity.id
_entity.type
_entity.pdbx_description
1 polymer ?
#
loop_
_entity_poly.entity_id
_entity_poly.type
_entity_poly.pdbx_seq_one_letter_code
_entity_poly.pdbx_strand_id
1 'polypeptide(L)'
;GGLFGANPLTGSTGVVTINMPKLAFNSSNGTDFMRNLGKLMDMSRESLEIKRKVLEEFTENDLYPYTKFYLRSVKKRFHKYWANHFSTIGLVGMNEACQNLFGEDIASKRGKKFAEKVLNYMRKKLLKYQQETGNNYNLEATPAEGTSYRLAIKDRLSDKETICANNEACKKGAEPYYTNSSQLPVGYTDNIFEALDLQDNLQTKYTGGTVLHLFVGEKIEDPDSVKRLVKQICENYR
;
A
#
# COMPACT_ATOMS: atom_id res chain seq x y z
N GLY A 1 0.57 22.32 -9.69
CA GLY A 1 0.47 20.93 -9.21
C GLY A 1 -0.02 20.95 -7.79
N GLY A 2 -1.01 20.13 -7.46
CA GLY A 2 -1.52 19.99 -6.08
C GLY A 2 -0.56 19.18 -5.21
N LEU A 3 -0.78 19.22 -3.89
CA LEU A 3 0.05 18.70 -2.80
C LEU A 3 0.49 17.21 -2.90
N PHE A 4 0.01 16.46 -3.90
CA PHE A 4 0.30 15.05 -4.15
C PHE A 4 0.78 14.76 -5.59
N GLY A 5 1.27 15.76 -6.32
CA GLY A 5 1.81 15.54 -7.67
C GLY A 5 0.79 15.08 -8.71
N ALA A 6 -0.50 15.07 -8.38
CA ALA A 6 -1.57 14.80 -9.33
C ALA A 6 -1.56 15.90 -10.42
N ASN A 7 -1.33 15.49 -11.66
CA ASN A 7 -1.66 16.31 -12.83
C ASN A 7 -3.15 16.70 -12.73
N PRO A 8 -3.60 17.88 -13.19
CA PRO A 8 -5.03 18.17 -13.19
C PRO A 8 -5.78 17.02 -13.89
N LEU A 9 -6.89 16.55 -13.30
CA LEU A 9 -7.73 15.46 -13.85
C LEU A 9 -7.10 14.05 -13.79
N THR A 10 -6.41 13.71 -12.69
CA THR A 10 -5.99 12.32 -12.36
C THR A 10 -6.44 11.94 -10.95
N GLY A 11 -6.37 10.65 -10.65
CA GLY A 11 -6.79 10.03 -9.39
C GLY A 11 -6.77 8.51 -9.54
N SER A 12 -7.48 7.80 -8.66
CA SER A 12 -7.67 6.35 -8.78
C SER A 12 -9.14 6.01 -9.04
N THR A 13 -9.40 5.08 -9.96
CA THR A 13 -10.76 4.55 -10.20
C THR A 13 -11.20 3.59 -9.09
N GLY A 14 -10.24 3.04 -8.35
CA GLY A 14 -10.48 2.11 -7.25
C GLY A 14 -9.19 1.53 -6.70
N VAL A 15 -9.29 1.08 -5.45
CA VAL A 15 -8.20 0.46 -4.71
C VAL A 15 -8.60 -0.96 -4.32
N VAL A 16 -7.73 -1.94 -4.60
CA VAL A 16 -7.82 -3.29 -4.03
C VAL A 16 -6.60 -3.50 -3.12
N THR A 17 -6.83 -3.83 -1.85
CA THR A 17 -5.76 -4.07 -0.88
C THR A 17 -5.59 -5.56 -0.61
N ILE A 18 -4.37 -6.05 -0.76
CA ILE A 18 -4.01 -7.44 -0.51
C ILE A 18 -3.68 -7.63 0.98
N ASN A 19 -4.34 -8.61 1.59
CA ASN A 19 -4.10 -9.06 2.97
C ASN A 19 -2.84 -9.94 3.02
N MET A 20 -1.68 -9.32 3.25
CA MET A 20 -0.40 -10.05 3.27
C MET A 20 -0.29 -11.04 4.43
N PRO A 21 -0.74 -10.73 5.67
CA PRO A 21 -0.70 -11.68 6.79
C PRO A 21 -1.44 -12.97 6.48
N LYS A 22 -2.68 -12.87 5.98
CA LYS A 22 -3.47 -14.05 5.64
C LYS A 22 -2.85 -14.86 4.51
N LEU A 23 -2.31 -14.18 3.51
CA LEU A 23 -1.58 -14.83 2.42
C LEU A 23 -0.36 -15.59 2.94
N ALA A 24 0.41 -14.98 3.85
CA ALA A 24 1.57 -15.59 4.49
C ALA A 24 1.20 -16.80 5.34
N PHE A 25 0.18 -16.67 6.21
CA PHE A 25 -0.31 -17.76 7.05
C PHE A 25 -0.75 -18.99 6.22
N ASN A 26 -1.38 -18.76 5.08
CA ASN A 26 -1.81 -19.83 4.17
C ASN A 26 -0.69 -20.36 3.25
N SER A 27 0.53 -19.82 3.34
CA SER A 27 1.64 -20.17 2.44
C SER A 27 2.67 -21.04 3.15
N SER A 28 3.07 -22.13 2.50
CA SER A 28 4.08 -23.05 3.06
C SER A 28 5.49 -22.46 3.12
N ASN A 29 5.80 -21.52 2.22
CA ASN A 29 7.09 -20.83 2.13
C ASN A 29 6.98 -19.58 1.25
N GLY A 30 8.09 -18.83 1.15
CA GLY A 30 8.16 -17.62 0.34
C GLY A 30 7.92 -17.83 -1.17
N THR A 31 8.16 -19.02 -1.73
CA THR A 31 7.88 -19.30 -3.14
C THR A 31 6.37 -19.47 -3.36
N ASP A 32 5.72 -20.23 -2.48
CA ASP A 32 4.27 -20.41 -2.47
C ASP A 32 3.53 -19.08 -2.27
N PHE A 33 4.01 -18.26 -1.33
CA PHE A 33 3.54 -16.89 -1.12
C PHE A 33 3.55 -16.07 -2.42
N MET A 34 4.67 -16.05 -3.13
CA MET A 34 4.82 -15.23 -4.34
C MET A 34 3.91 -15.71 -5.48
N ARG A 35 3.71 -17.03 -5.58
CA ARG A 35 2.77 -17.63 -6.54
C ARG A 35 1.33 -17.20 -6.24
N ASN A 36 0.91 -17.33 -4.98
CA ASN A 36 -0.45 -16.98 -4.56
C ASN A 36 -0.69 -15.46 -4.59
N LEU A 37 0.33 -14.65 -4.26
CA LEU A 37 0.31 -13.20 -4.48
C LEU A 37 0.02 -12.87 -5.95
N GLY A 38 0.69 -13.56 -6.88
CA GLY A 38 0.45 -13.40 -8.31
C GLY A 38 -1.02 -13.59 -8.69
N LYS A 39 -1.64 -14.66 -8.19
CA LYS A 39 -3.06 -14.94 -8.42
C LYS A 39 -3.97 -13.84 -7.86
N LEU A 40 -3.70 -13.39 -6.62
CA LEU A 40 -4.46 -12.30 -6.01
C LEU A 40 -4.32 -10.99 -6.78
N MET A 41 -3.14 -10.68 -7.30
CA MET A 41 -2.93 -9.51 -8.16
C MET A 41 -3.68 -9.63 -9.49
N ASP A 42 -3.70 -10.82 -10.10
CA ASP A 42 -4.42 -11.05 -11.37
C ASP A 42 -5.94 -10.87 -11.16
N MET A 43 -6.49 -11.36 -10.04
CA MET A 43 -7.88 -11.10 -9.63
C MET A 43 -8.15 -9.62 -9.33
N SER A 44 -7.19 -8.94 -8.67
CA SER A 44 -7.31 -7.50 -8.35
C SER A 44 -7.38 -6.67 -9.62
N ARG A 45 -6.57 -6.99 -10.63
CA ARG A 45 -6.62 -6.38 -11.97
C ARG A 45 -8.01 -6.57 -12.59
N GLU A 46 -8.53 -7.79 -12.61
CA GLU A 46 -9.85 -8.08 -13.18
C GLU A 46 -10.96 -7.27 -12.51
N SER A 47 -10.97 -7.22 -11.17
CA SER A 47 -11.93 -6.41 -10.41
C SER A 47 -11.86 -4.92 -10.79
N LEU A 48 -10.65 -4.36 -10.90
CA LEU A 48 -10.43 -2.95 -11.23
C LEU A 48 -10.80 -2.63 -12.69
N GLU A 49 -10.54 -3.54 -13.63
CA GLU A 49 -10.93 -3.39 -15.04
C GLU A 49 -12.46 -3.46 -15.22
N ILE A 50 -13.14 -4.38 -14.51
CA ILE A 50 -14.61 -4.42 -14.48
C ILE A 50 -15.17 -3.10 -13.94
N LYS A 51 -14.64 -2.62 -12.80
CA LYS A 51 -15.06 -1.34 -12.21
C LYS A 51 -14.86 -0.18 -13.19
N ARG A 52 -13.72 -0.13 -13.87
CA ARG A 52 -13.41 0.90 -14.86
C ARG A 52 -14.42 0.90 -16.01
N LYS A 53 -14.78 -0.27 -16.55
CA LYS A 53 -15.80 -0.39 -17.59
C LYS A 53 -17.14 0.19 -17.12
N VAL A 54 -17.59 -0.17 -15.92
CA VAL A 54 -18.84 0.35 -15.34
C VAL A 54 -18.78 1.86 -15.15
N LEU A 55 -17.66 2.41 -14.68
CA LEU A 55 -17.50 3.86 -14.53
C LEU A 55 -17.56 4.60 -15.86
N GLU A 56 -16.99 4.06 -16.94
CA GLU A 56 -17.12 4.63 -18.28
C GLU A 56 -18.60 4.64 -18.73
N GLU A 57 -19.32 3.53 -18.59
CA GLU A 57 -20.74 3.42 -18.95
C GLU A 57 -21.62 4.40 -18.16
N PHE A 58 -21.41 4.48 -16.83
CA PHE A 58 -22.15 5.40 -15.97
C PHE A 58 -21.84 6.86 -16.27
N THR A 59 -20.59 7.18 -16.64
CA THR A 59 -20.21 8.54 -17.03
C THR A 59 -20.84 8.91 -18.38
N GLU A 60 -20.89 7.97 -19.34
CA GLU A 60 -21.53 8.18 -20.63
C GLU A 60 -23.04 8.44 -20.46
N ASN A 61 -23.71 7.66 -19.60
CA ASN A 61 -25.13 7.76 -19.29
C ASN A 61 -25.51 8.87 -18.28
N ASP A 62 -24.65 9.89 -18.12
CA ASP A 62 -24.91 11.09 -17.31
C ASP A 62 -25.15 10.85 -15.80
N LEU A 63 -24.71 9.71 -15.25
CA LEU A 63 -24.78 9.46 -13.80
C LEU A 63 -23.77 10.30 -13.01
N TYR A 64 -22.71 10.78 -13.68
CA TYR A 64 -21.67 11.63 -13.09
C TYR A 64 -21.50 12.93 -13.90
N PRO A 65 -22.51 13.83 -13.93
CA PRO A 65 -22.55 14.95 -14.86
C PRO A 65 -21.39 15.95 -14.66
N TYR A 66 -21.02 16.24 -13.41
CA TYR A 66 -19.88 17.10 -13.10
C TYR A 66 -18.56 16.47 -13.57
N THR A 67 -18.34 15.19 -13.26
CA THR A 67 -17.15 14.45 -13.69
C THR A 67 -17.05 14.38 -15.21
N LYS A 68 -18.16 14.06 -15.89
CA LYS A 68 -18.27 14.04 -17.36
C LYS A 68 -17.86 15.39 -17.94
N PHE A 69 -18.36 16.49 -17.37
CA PHE A 69 -17.98 17.84 -17.80
C PHE A 69 -16.47 18.06 -17.65
N TYR A 70 -15.87 17.83 -16.48
CA TYR A 70 -14.44 18.09 -16.27
C TYR A 70 -13.52 17.15 -17.07
N LEU A 71 -13.96 15.92 -17.36
CA LEU A 71 -13.20 14.94 -18.13
C LEU A 71 -13.46 14.99 -19.65
N ARG A 72 -14.29 15.91 -20.15
CA ARG A 72 -14.64 16.04 -21.58
C ARG A 72 -13.43 16.15 -22.51
N SER A 73 -12.36 16.82 -22.06
CA SER A 73 -11.11 16.95 -22.82
C SER A 73 -10.34 15.63 -22.91
N VAL A 74 -10.33 14.85 -21.82
CA VAL A 74 -9.76 13.50 -21.74
C VAL A 74 -10.53 12.58 -22.68
N LYS A 75 -11.88 12.59 -22.63
CA LYS A 75 -12.75 11.83 -23.53
C LYS A 75 -12.49 12.17 -25.00
N LYS A 76 -12.35 13.46 -25.35
CA LYS A 76 -12.04 13.89 -26.73
C LYS A 76 -10.68 13.37 -27.21
N ARG A 77 -9.69 13.26 -26.33
CA ARG A 77 -8.32 12.84 -26.67
C ARG A 77 -8.15 11.31 -26.71
N PHE A 78 -8.76 10.60 -25.76
CA PHE A 78 -8.50 9.18 -25.53
C PHE A 78 -9.73 8.28 -25.75
N HIS A 79 -10.88 8.86 -26.12
CA HIS A 79 -12.17 8.18 -26.26
C HIS A 79 -12.68 7.49 -24.97
N LYS A 80 -12.05 7.80 -23.82
CA LYS A 80 -12.35 7.31 -22.47
C LYS A 80 -12.31 8.49 -21.49
N TYR A 81 -13.21 8.53 -20.51
CA TYR A 81 -13.21 9.57 -19.48
C TYR A 81 -12.08 9.36 -18.46
N TRP A 82 -11.83 8.11 -18.07
CA TRP A 82 -10.97 7.75 -16.95
C TRP A 82 -9.54 7.36 -17.38
N ALA A 83 -9.13 7.68 -18.61
CA ALA A 83 -7.82 7.28 -19.18
C ALA A 83 -6.62 7.72 -18.32
N ASN A 84 -6.71 8.90 -17.68
CA ASN A 84 -5.64 9.44 -16.84
C ASN A 84 -5.64 8.87 -15.41
N HIS A 85 -6.63 8.06 -15.02
CA HIS A 85 -6.78 7.57 -13.65
C HIS A 85 -6.11 6.20 -13.47
N PHE A 86 -5.48 6.00 -12.32
CA PHE A 86 -4.84 4.75 -11.95
C PHE A 86 -5.86 3.69 -11.51
N SER A 87 -5.52 2.44 -11.74
CA SER A 87 -6.06 1.28 -11.04
C SER A 87 -5.08 0.93 -9.92
N THR A 88 -5.50 1.05 -8.67
CA THR A 88 -4.58 0.94 -7.53
C THR A 88 -4.63 -0.43 -6.89
N ILE A 89 -3.46 -1.06 -6.75
CA ILE A 89 -3.30 -2.26 -5.94
C ILE A 89 -2.38 -1.92 -4.78
N GLY A 90 -2.88 -2.10 -3.57
CA GLY A 90 -2.16 -1.86 -2.33
C GLY A 90 -2.00 -3.12 -1.50
N LEU A 91 -1.35 -2.98 -0.35
CA LEU A 91 -1.10 -4.06 0.59
C LEU A 91 -1.15 -3.56 2.03
N VAL A 92 -1.36 -4.48 2.96
CA VAL A 92 -1.28 -4.22 4.41
C VAL A 92 -0.68 -5.41 5.12
N GLY A 93 0.00 -5.18 6.24
CA GLY A 93 0.51 -6.21 7.14
C GLY A 93 1.74 -6.96 6.64
N MET A 94 2.66 -6.29 5.94
CA MET A 94 3.87 -6.97 5.46
C MET A 94 4.78 -7.41 6.62
N ASN A 95 4.77 -6.70 7.76
CA ASN A 95 5.45 -7.15 8.96
C ASN A 95 4.93 -8.50 9.47
N GLU A 96 3.62 -8.61 9.69
CA GLU A 96 3.03 -9.85 10.18
C GLU A 96 3.15 -10.96 9.15
N ALA A 97 3.19 -10.64 7.85
CA ALA A 97 3.50 -11.62 6.81
C ALA A 97 4.93 -12.19 6.93
N CYS A 98 5.93 -11.37 7.26
CA CYS A 98 7.28 -11.85 7.57
C CYS A 98 7.28 -12.74 8.82
N GLN A 99 6.56 -12.35 9.87
CA GLN A 99 6.47 -13.12 11.10
C GLN A 99 5.81 -14.49 10.86
N ASN A 100 4.71 -14.54 10.11
CA ASN A 100 4.02 -15.80 9.79
C ASN A 100 4.89 -16.74 8.94
N LEU A 101 5.70 -16.21 8.01
CA LEU A 101 6.54 -17.04 7.12
C LEU A 101 7.87 -17.47 7.73
N PHE A 102 8.48 -16.61 8.53
CA PHE A 102 9.88 -16.76 8.94
C PHE A 102 10.10 -16.70 10.45
N GLY A 103 9.10 -16.31 11.24
CA GLY A 103 9.27 -16.00 12.66
C GLY A 103 10.10 -14.74 12.94
N GLU A 104 10.38 -13.94 11.90
CA GLU A 104 11.19 -12.72 11.96
C GLU A 104 10.36 -11.52 11.49
N ASP A 105 10.58 -10.34 12.06
CA ASP A 105 9.91 -9.11 11.65
C ASP A 105 10.44 -8.54 10.32
N ILE A 106 9.82 -7.47 9.82
CA ILE A 106 10.23 -6.80 8.58
C ILE A 106 11.60 -6.12 8.66
N ALA A 107 12.08 -5.78 9.86
CA ALA A 107 13.34 -5.08 10.05
C ALA A 107 14.55 -6.02 10.04
N SER A 108 14.33 -7.31 10.31
CA SER A 108 15.33 -8.36 10.11
C SER A 108 15.91 -8.35 8.69
N LYS A 109 17.16 -8.79 8.54
CA LYS A 109 17.82 -8.88 7.22
C LYS A 109 17.02 -9.73 6.23
N ARG A 110 16.39 -10.81 6.71
CA ARG A 110 15.55 -11.71 5.90
C ARG A 110 14.21 -11.06 5.57
N GLY A 111 13.55 -10.47 6.55
CA GLY A 111 12.28 -9.77 6.41
C GLY A 111 12.36 -8.61 5.43
N LYS A 112 13.34 -7.72 5.60
CA LYS A 112 13.57 -6.58 4.71
C LYS A 112 13.78 -7.03 3.27
N LYS A 113 14.69 -8.00 3.05
CA LYS A 113 14.97 -8.55 1.72
C LYS A 113 13.72 -9.19 1.10
N PHE A 114 12.88 -9.84 1.90
CA PHE A 114 11.64 -10.43 1.41
C PHE A 114 10.60 -9.36 1.05
N ALA A 115 10.37 -8.37 1.90
CA ALA A 115 9.46 -7.26 1.61
C ALA A 115 9.88 -6.50 0.34
N GLU A 116 11.18 -6.22 0.16
CA GLU A 116 11.69 -5.62 -1.07
C GLU A 116 11.42 -6.49 -2.31
N LYS A 117 11.60 -7.81 -2.20
CA LYS A 117 11.30 -8.77 -3.27
C LYS A 117 9.81 -8.75 -3.62
N VAL A 118 8.93 -8.72 -2.62
CA VAL A 118 7.47 -8.65 -2.80
C VAL A 118 7.08 -7.36 -3.53
N LEU A 119 7.52 -6.20 -3.03
CA LEU A 119 7.21 -4.90 -3.65
C LEU A 119 7.72 -4.82 -5.09
N ASN A 120 8.94 -5.29 -5.35
CA ASN A 120 9.49 -5.32 -6.72
C ASN A 120 8.70 -6.26 -7.65
N TYR A 121 8.23 -7.40 -7.14
CA TYR A 121 7.38 -8.30 -7.91
C TYR A 121 6.03 -7.66 -8.23
N MET A 122 5.40 -7.01 -7.26
CA MET A 122 4.15 -6.29 -7.47
C MET A 122 4.32 -5.20 -8.54
N ARG A 123 5.38 -4.38 -8.45
CA ARG A 123 5.69 -3.37 -9.48
C ARG A 123 5.80 -3.98 -10.88
N LYS A 124 6.53 -5.10 -11.02
CA LYS A 124 6.69 -5.78 -12.31
C LYS A 124 5.36 -6.28 -12.87
N LYS A 125 4.48 -6.82 -12.01
CA LYS A 125 3.13 -7.24 -12.39
C LYS A 125 2.27 -6.05 -12.84
N LEU A 126 2.30 -4.93 -12.12
CA LEU A 126 1.57 -3.72 -12.48
C LEU A 126 2.02 -3.14 -13.84
N LEU A 127 3.32 -3.14 -14.12
CA LEU A 127 3.85 -2.75 -15.43
C LEU A 127 3.32 -3.67 -16.55
N LYS A 128 3.28 -4.99 -16.30
CA LYS A 128 2.69 -5.94 -17.23
C LYS A 128 1.20 -5.66 -17.46
N TYR A 129 0.42 -5.40 -16.41
CA TYR A 129 -0.99 -5.05 -16.56
C TYR A 129 -1.20 -3.76 -17.35
N GLN A 130 -0.35 -2.75 -17.14
CA GLN A 130 -0.42 -1.51 -17.90
C GLN A 130 -0.15 -1.73 -19.40
N GLN A 131 0.77 -2.64 -19.76
CA GLN A 131 1.01 -3.03 -21.15
C GLN A 131 -0.17 -3.81 -21.75
N GLU A 132 -0.76 -4.72 -20.97
CA GLU A 132 -1.87 -5.57 -21.42
C GLU A 132 -3.19 -4.82 -21.58
N THR A 133 -3.54 -3.92 -20.65
CA THR A 133 -4.85 -3.24 -20.65
C THR A 133 -4.80 -1.83 -21.21
N GLY A 134 -3.61 -1.24 -21.32
CA GLY A 134 -3.43 0.17 -21.71
C GLY A 134 -3.89 1.17 -20.65
N ASN A 135 -4.21 0.73 -19.42
CA ASN A 135 -4.59 1.59 -18.32
C ASN A 135 -3.44 1.78 -17.34
N ASN A 136 -3.42 2.91 -16.62
CA ASN A 136 -2.38 3.18 -15.62
C ASN A 136 -2.59 2.34 -14.36
N TYR A 137 -1.49 1.82 -13.78
CA TYR A 137 -1.49 1.09 -12.52
C TYR A 137 -0.47 1.68 -11.55
N ASN A 138 -0.80 1.70 -10.26
CA ASN A 138 0.14 2.11 -9.22
C ASN A 138 0.11 1.16 -8.00
N LEU A 139 1.26 1.10 -7.33
CA LEU A 139 1.43 0.42 -6.06
C LEU A 139 1.27 1.43 -4.93
N GLU A 140 0.33 1.17 -4.02
CA GLU A 140 0.00 2.08 -2.92
C GLU A 140 0.33 1.44 -1.56
N ALA A 141 0.90 2.26 -0.68
CA ALA A 141 0.91 1.97 0.74
C ALA A 141 -0.48 2.32 1.28
N THR A 142 -1.43 1.37 1.20
CA THR A 142 -2.82 1.59 1.63
C THR A 142 -2.82 2.20 3.03
N PRO A 143 -3.45 3.37 3.29
CA PRO A 143 -3.51 3.96 4.63
C PRO A 143 -4.16 3.06 5.69
N ALA A 144 -5.06 2.18 5.21
CA ALA A 144 -5.62 1.06 5.94
C ALA A 144 -6.31 1.37 7.28
N GLU A 145 -6.76 2.61 7.52
CA GLU A 145 -7.38 3.04 8.79
C GLU A 145 -8.44 2.07 9.33
N GLY A 146 -9.44 1.70 8.53
CA GLY A 146 -10.41 0.65 8.88
C GLY A 146 -10.02 -0.74 8.38
N THR A 147 -9.16 -0.82 7.36
CA THR A 147 -8.85 -2.11 6.70
C THR A 147 -7.89 -2.96 7.54
N SER A 148 -6.95 -2.35 8.26
CA SER A 148 -6.01 -3.02 9.17
C SER A 148 -6.75 -3.81 10.25
N TYR A 149 -7.72 -3.18 10.91
CA TYR A 149 -8.58 -3.81 11.91
C TYR A 149 -9.51 -4.84 11.27
N ARG A 150 -10.26 -4.46 10.24
CA ARG A 150 -11.27 -5.34 9.63
C ARG A 150 -10.67 -6.67 9.15
N LEU A 151 -9.49 -6.63 8.54
CA LEU A 151 -8.83 -7.83 8.06
C LEU A 151 -8.29 -8.67 9.22
N ALA A 152 -7.63 -8.05 10.21
CA ALA A 152 -7.11 -8.75 11.37
C ALA A 152 -8.22 -9.43 12.20
N ILE A 153 -9.36 -8.76 12.39
CA ILE A 153 -10.54 -9.34 13.05
C ILE A 153 -11.03 -10.56 12.29
N LYS A 154 -11.22 -10.44 10.96
CA LYS A 154 -11.71 -11.54 10.14
C LYS A 154 -10.77 -12.74 10.17
N ASP A 155 -9.48 -12.50 10.02
CA ASP A 155 -8.47 -13.57 10.02
C ASP A 155 -8.40 -14.27 11.38
N ARG A 156 -8.53 -13.54 12.49
CA ARG A 156 -8.54 -14.16 13.83
C ARG A 156 -9.84 -14.90 14.15
N LEU A 157 -10.96 -14.52 13.54
CA LEU A 157 -12.22 -15.26 13.65
C LEU A 157 -12.13 -16.62 12.94
N SER A 158 -11.47 -16.68 11.77
CA SER A 158 -11.30 -17.93 11.02
C SER A 158 -10.08 -18.75 11.47
N ASP A 159 -8.99 -18.09 11.86
CA ASP A 159 -7.67 -18.69 12.10
C ASP A 159 -6.98 -17.99 13.27
N LYS A 160 -7.28 -18.47 14.49
CA LYS A 160 -6.83 -17.86 15.76
C LYS A 160 -5.31 -17.74 15.90
N GLU A 161 -4.55 -18.51 15.14
CA GLU A 161 -3.08 -18.53 15.13
C GLU A 161 -2.47 -17.44 14.23
N THR A 162 -3.29 -16.75 13.41
CA THR A 162 -2.78 -15.67 12.56
C THR A 162 -2.20 -14.54 13.41
N ILE A 163 -0.93 -14.21 13.17
CA ILE A 163 -0.23 -13.14 13.88
C ILE A 163 -0.79 -11.79 13.45
N CYS A 164 -1.14 -10.95 14.43
CA CYS A 164 -1.48 -9.54 14.27
C CYS A 164 -0.44 -8.66 14.99
N ALA A 165 -0.39 -7.36 14.66
CA ALA A 165 0.65 -6.45 15.15
C ALA A 165 0.68 -6.33 16.68
N ASN A 166 -0.49 -6.38 17.32
CA ASN A 166 -0.67 -6.30 18.77
C ASN A 166 -1.07 -7.62 19.42
N ASN A 167 -0.53 -8.75 18.94
CA ASN A 167 -0.93 -10.11 19.35
C ASN A 167 -1.01 -10.30 20.88
N GLU A 168 -0.06 -9.79 21.65
CA GLU A 168 -0.07 -9.89 23.13
C GLU A 168 -1.19 -9.09 23.79
N ALA A 169 -1.52 -7.91 23.26
CA ALA A 169 -2.66 -7.13 23.73
C ALA A 169 -3.98 -7.81 23.37
N CYS A 170 -4.05 -8.46 22.19
CA CYS A 170 -5.22 -9.23 21.78
C CYS A 170 -5.51 -10.42 22.71
N LYS A 171 -4.47 -11.08 23.25
CA LYS A 171 -4.65 -12.11 24.29
C LYS A 171 -5.32 -11.56 25.56
N LYS A 172 -5.21 -10.24 25.79
CA LYS A 172 -5.84 -9.51 26.90
C LYS A 172 -7.17 -8.85 26.52
N GLY A 173 -7.71 -9.15 25.34
CA GLY A 173 -9.01 -8.64 24.86
C GLY A 173 -8.93 -7.37 24.02
N ALA A 174 -7.75 -6.88 23.64
CA ALA A 174 -7.63 -5.75 22.73
C ALA A 174 -8.04 -6.12 21.29
N GLU A 175 -8.59 -5.16 20.55
CA GLU A 175 -8.96 -5.35 19.15
C GLU A 175 -7.71 -5.54 18.26
N PRO A 176 -7.68 -6.56 17.39
CA PRO A 176 -6.50 -6.84 16.57
C PRO A 176 -6.37 -5.87 15.40
N TYR A 177 -5.13 -5.52 15.06
CA TYR A 177 -4.82 -4.75 13.85
C TYR A 177 -3.55 -5.26 13.16
N TYR A 178 -3.38 -4.90 11.90
CA TYR A 178 -2.16 -5.14 11.13
C TYR A 178 -1.31 -3.89 10.98
N THR A 179 0.01 -4.09 10.92
CA THR A 179 0.96 -3.02 10.66
C THR A 179 0.69 -2.43 9.27
N ASN A 180 0.71 -1.11 9.18
CA ASN A 180 0.31 -0.44 7.95
C ASN A 180 1.27 -0.78 6.81
N SER A 181 0.73 -1.20 5.65
CA SER A 181 1.52 -1.44 4.44
C SER A 181 2.78 -2.29 4.67
N SER A 182 3.97 -1.70 4.45
CA SER A 182 5.29 -2.28 4.77
C SER A 182 6.08 -1.45 5.79
N GLN A 183 5.36 -0.71 6.63
CA GLN A 183 5.96 0.05 7.72
C GLN A 183 6.57 -0.87 8.78
N LEU A 184 7.43 -0.28 9.62
CA LEU A 184 7.88 -0.91 10.86
C LEU A 184 6.68 -1.07 11.82
N PRO A 185 6.70 -2.07 12.71
CA PRO A 185 5.75 -2.15 13.81
C PRO A 185 5.74 -0.86 14.64
N VAL A 186 4.59 -0.52 15.22
CA VAL A 186 4.47 0.61 16.14
C VAL A 186 5.41 0.39 17.32
N GLY A 187 6.23 1.40 17.65
CA GLY A 187 7.19 1.33 18.75
C GLY A 187 8.44 0.49 18.46
N TYR A 188 8.76 0.25 17.19
CA TYR A 188 9.97 -0.52 16.83
C TYR A 188 11.27 0.16 17.27
N THR A 189 11.40 1.47 17.04
CA THR A 189 12.57 2.26 17.45
C THR A 189 12.16 3.71 17.71
N ASP A 190 12.82 4.34 18.68
CA ASP A 190 12.73 5.79 18.94
C ASP A 190 13.77 6.58 18.14
N ASN A 191 14.69 5.89 17.45
CA ASN A 191 15.69 6.52 16.58
C ASN A 191 15.11 6.76 15.19
N ILE A 192 14.82 8.03 14.89
CA ILE A 192 14.26 8.45 13.60
C ILE A 192 15.14 8.08 12.40
N PHE A 193 16.48 8.09 12.56
CA PHE A 193 17.41 7.75 11.47
C PHE A 193 17.46 6.25 11.22
N GLU A 194 17.38 5.43 12.27
CA GLU A 194 17.24 3.99 12.11
C GLU A 194 15.93 3.64 11.39
N ALA A 195 14.81 4.29 11.76
CA ALA A 195 13.55 4.12 11.07
C ALA A 195 13.65 4.50 9.58
N LEU A 196 14.31 5.62 9.27
CA LEU A 196 14.56 6.05 7.89
C LEU A 196 15.44 5.04 7.13
N ASP A 197 16.56 4.60 7.69
CA ASP A 197 17.46 3.62 7.05
C ASP A 197 16.77 2.27 6.74
N LEU A 198 15.88 1.84 7.64
CA LEU A 198 15.09 0.63 7.46
C LEU A 198 14.01 0.79 6.40
N GLN A 199 13.38 1.97 6.31
CA GLN A 199 12.20 2.20 5.48
C GLN A 199 12.50 2.77 4.09
N ASP A 200 13.55 3.57 3.91
CA ASP A 200 13.86 4.30 2.66
C ASP A 200 13.73 3.44 1.39
N ASN A 201 14.42 2.30 1.36
CA ASN A 201 14.38 1.43 0.19
C ASN A 201 13.01 0.76 -0.04
N LEU A 202 12.20 0.56 1.01
CA LEU A 202 10.84 0.04 0.87
C LEU A 202 9.90 1.13 0.36
N GLN A 203 9.99 2.33 0.92
CA GLN A 203 9.12 3.46 0.60
C GLN A 203 9.25 3.88 -0.87
N THR A 204 10.47 3.90 -1.39
CA THR A 204 10.74 4.21 -2.81
C THR A 204 10.20 3.18 -3.82
N LYS A 205 9.62 2.07 -3.35
CA LYS A 205 8.99 1.06 -4.22
C LYS A 205 7.51 1.34 -4.48
N TYR A 206 6.87 2.15 -3.66
CA TYR A 206 5.53 2.62 -3.94
C TYR A 206 5.54 3.64 -5.07
N THR A 207 4.52 3.60 -5.93
CA THR A 207 4.42 4.48 -7.11
C THR A 207 3.15 5.33 -7.11
N GLY A 208 2.20 5.04 -6.21
CA GLY A 208 1.00 5.86 -6.03
C GLY A 208 1.17 6.94 -4.99
N GLY A 209 1.51 6.53 -3.78
CA GLY A 209 1.75 7.41 -2.64
C GLY A 209 2.20 6.58 -1.45
N THR A 210 3.05 7.19 -0.63
CA THR A 210 3.42 6.66 0.68
C THR A 210 3.69 7.79 1.66
N VAL A 211 3.55 7.47 2.93
CA VAL A 211 3.83 8.37 4.06
C VAL A 211 4.60 7.57 5.09
N LEU A 212 5.70 8.15 5.57
CA LEU A 212 6.44 7.66 6.72
C LEU A 212 6.18 8.61 7.89
N HIS A 213 5.71 8.05 9.01
CA HIS A 213 5.54 8.80 10.26
C HIS A 213 6.78 8.58 11.13
N LEU A 214 7.41 9.67 11.55
CA LEU A 214 8.50 9.66 12.52
C LEU A 214 7.99 10.19 13.84
N PHE A 215 8.07 9.38 14.89
CA PHE A 215 7.67 9.77 16.23
C PHE A 215 8.86 10.44 16.93
N VAL A 216 8.73 11.73 17.20
CA VAL A 216 9.74 12.47 17.97
C VAL A 216 9.34 12.38 19.44
N GLY A 217 10.23 11.83 20.27
CA GLY A 217 9.92 11.52 21.68
C GLY A 217 9.54 12.74 22.54
N GLU A 218 10.05 13.92 22.19
CA GLU A 218 9.72 15.18 22.87
C GLU A 218 9.43 16.32 21.88
N LYS A 219 8.79 17.38 22.40
CA LYS A 219 8.52 18.58 21.61
C LYS A 219 9.83 19.27 21.26
N ILE A 220 10.06 19.52 19.97
CA ILE A 220 11.19 20.33 19.50
C ILE A 220 10.85 21.81 19.72
N GLU A 221 11.54 22.45 20.67
CA GLU A 221 11.31 23.85 21.01
C GLU A 221 11.93 24.83 19.99
N ASP A 222 13.05 24.47 19.37
CA ASP A 222 13.75 25.28 18.37
C ASP A 222 13.24 24.98 16.95
N PRO A 223 12.53 25.91 16.27
CA PRO A 223 12.06 25.70 14.91
C PRO A 223 13.19 25.48 13.90
N ASP A 224 14.40 26.01 14.15
CA ASP A 224 15.52 25.81 13.24
C ASP A 224 16.07 24.38 13.31
N SER A 225 15.90 23.69 14.45
CA SER A 225 16.20 22.26 14.57
C SER A 225 15.28 21.42 13.69
N VAL A 226 13.98 21.76 13.63
CA VAL A 226 13.02 21.11 12.73
C VAL A 226 13.41 21.33 11.26
N LYS A 227 13.78 22.56 10.89
CA LYS A 227 14.22 22.86 9.51
C LYS A 227 15.47 22.06 9.12
N ARG A 228 16.47 21.99 10.00
CA ARG A 228 17.69 21.19 9.78
C ARG A 228 17.37 19.71 9.62
N LEU A 229 16.49 19.18 10.47
CA LEU A 229 16.07 17.78 10.37
C LEU A 229 15.37 17.49 9.04
N VAL A 230 14.38 18.31 8.65
CA VAL A 230 13.69 18.16 7.36
C VAL A 230 14.66 18.24 6.20
N LYS A 231 15.59 19.20 6.20
CA LYS A 231 16.63 19.32 5.19
C LYS A 231 17.50 18.07 5.12
N GLN A 232 17.99 17.58 6.26
CA GLN A 232 18.82 16.38 6.33
C GLN A 232 18.06 15.15 5.81
N ILE A 233 16.76 15.01 6.11
CA ILE A 233 15.96 13.92 5.59
C ILE A 233 15.85 14.01 4.05
N CYS A 234 15.49 15.17 3.52
CA CYS A 234 15.33 15.36 2.08
C CYS A 234 16.65 15.26 1.28
N GLU A 235 17.79 15.54 1.89
CA GLU A 235 19.11 15.45 1.22
C GLU A 235 19.68 14.02 1.23
N ASN A 236 19.32 13.18 2.21
CA ASN A 236 19.94 11.86 2.40
C ASN A 236 19.01 10.68 2.09
N TYR A 237 17.70 10.88 2.04
CA TYR A 237 16.68 9.85 1.82
C TYR A 237 15.80 10.20 0.61
N ARG A 238 15.10 9.19 0.07
CA ARG A 238 14.41 9.25 -1.23
C ARG A 238 12.90 9.07 -1.18
#